data_AF-A0A1B6ID21-F1
#
_entry.id   AF-A0A1B6ID21-F1
#
_cell.length_a   1.000
_cell.length_b   1.000
_cell.length_c   1.000
_cell.angle_alpha   90.00
_cell.angle_beta   90.00
_cell.angle_gamma   90.00
#
_symmetry.space_group_name_H-M   'P 1'
#
loop_
_entity.id
_entity.type
_entity.pdbx_description
1 polymer ?
#
loop_
_entity_poly.entity_id
_entity_poly.type
_entity_poly.pdbx_seq_one_letter_code
_entity_poly.pdbx_strand_id
1 'polypeptide(L)'
;GDLFCDAALVRAGADVNINCEPPSLWPDPCPDNLMMAKNVSNRLVYLIVAAGFDLTHHPLPSQVGSNELKVDSEIDEWLKYMKFNPRRLTDLCRLKIRSQMGNRALQVIPSLQIPQSLKQFLLYRDIVTEKYTKPRT
;
A
#
# COMPACT_ATOMS: atom_id res chain seq x y z
N GLY A 1 7.40 -10.22 12.93
CA GLY A 1 6.13 -9.69 13.44
C GLY A 1 5.00 -10.33 12.67
N ASP A 2 3.87 -10.59 13.32
CA ASP A 2 2.68 -11.11 12.64
C ASP A 2 2.10 -9.99 11.75
N LEU A 3 2.25 -10.13 10.43
CA LEU A 3 1.65 -9.27 9.42
C LEU A 3 0.12 -9.13 9.61
N PHE A 4 -0.51 -10.06 10.33
CA PHE A 4 -1.91 -10.01 10.68
C PHE A 4 -2.28 -8.77 11.50
N CYS A 5 -1.40 -8.37 12.43
CA CYS A 5 -1.55 -7.19 13.27
C CYS A 5 -1.08 -5.92 12.53
N ASP A 6 0.04 -6.00 11.83
CA ASP A 6 0.65 -4.87 11.11
C ASP A 6 -0.27 -4.30 10.01
N ALA A 7 -1.14 -5.15 9.46
CA ALA A 7 -2.10 -4.80 8.42
C ALA A 7 -3.50 -4.41 8.96
N ALA A 8 -3.74 -4.49 10.27
CA ALA A 8 -5.08 -4.38 10.84
C ALA A 8 -5.72 -3.01 10.56
N LEU A 9 -4.95 -1.92 10.71
CA LEU A 9 -5.42 -0.55 10.46
C LEU A 9 -5.81 -0.34 8.99
N VAL A 10 -4.97 -0.79 8.06
CA VAL A 10 -5.25 -0.68 6.62
C VAL A 10 -6.50 -1.48 6.25
N ARG A 11 -6.65 -2.70 6.81
CA ARG A 11 -7.85 -3.52 6.58
C ARG A 11 -9.11 -2.90 7.17
N ALA A 12 -9.00 -2.28 8.35
CA ALA A 12 -10.07 -1.50 8.98
C ALA A 12 -10.55 -0.33 8.12
N GLY A 13 -9.68 0.18 7.23
CA GLY A 13 -9.99 1.31 6.35
C GLY A 13 -9.36 2.62 6.81
N ALA A 14 -8.26 2.54 7.57
CA ALA A 14 -7.42 3.71 7.81
C ALA A 14 -6.87 4.25 6.48
N ASP A 15 -6.81 5.58 6.36
CA ASP A 15 -6.21 6.24 5.21
C ASP A 15 -4.68 6.12 5.30
N VAL A 16 -4.08 5.58 4.24
CA VAL A 16 -2.63 5.34 4.15
C VAL A 16 -1.83 6.58 3.76
N ASN A 17 -2.49 7.65 3.33
CA ASN A 17 -1.86 8.92 2.95
C ASN A 17 -1.82 9.93 4.12
N ILE A 18 -2.36 9.57 5.29
CA ILE A 18 -2.21 10.39 6.49
C ILE A 18 -0.76 10.30 6.95
N ASN A 19 -0.03 11.40 6.81
CA ASN A 19 1.28 11.58 7.41
C ASN A 19 1.13 12.35 8.73
N CYS A 20 1.96 12.06 9.71
CA CYS A 20 2.09 12.93 10.87
C CYS A 20 2.66 14.27 10.39
N GLU A 21 1.91 15.36 10.56
CA GLU A 21 2.50 16.69 10.45
C GLU A 21 3.53 16.81 11.58
N PRO A 22 4.81 17.07 11.29
CA PRO A 22 5.76 17.31 12.34
C PRO A 22 5.28 18.51 13.16
N PRO A 23 5.36 18.46 14.51
CA PRO A 23 5.37 19.68 15.29
C PRO A 23 6.40 20.61 14.66
N SER A 24 6.07 21.89 14.48
CA SER A 24 6.83 22.91 13.74
C SER A 24 8.28 23.15 14.21
N LEU A 25 8.80 22.32 15.10
CA LEU A 25 10.09 22.39 15.77
C LEU A 25 11.08 21.30 15.35
N TRP A 26 10.68 20.31 14.53
CA TRP A 26 11.61 19.25 14.08
C TRP A 26 12.04 19.43 12.61
N PRO A 27 13.36 19.51 12.35
CA PRO A 27 13.90 19.80 11.02
C PRO A 27 13.90 18.60 10.06
N ASP A 28 13.73 17.37 10.57
CA ASP A 28 13.76 16.17 9.74
C ASP A 28 12.38 15.84 9.17
N PRO A 29 12.28 15.50 7.86
CA PRO A 29 11.03 15.09 7.26
C PRO A 29 10.53 13.83 7.97
N CYS A 30 9.30 13.86 8.49
CA CYS A 30 8.70 12.67 9.09
C CYS A 30 8.68 11.54 8.06
N PRO A 31 9.19 10.34 8.40
CA PRO A 31 9.14 9.20 7.49
C PRO A 31 7.68 8.88 7.19
N ASP A 32 7.34 8.85 5.90
CA ASP A 32 5.98 8.51 5.47
C ASP A 32 5.67 7.02 5.71
N ASN A 33 4.40 6.67 5.59
CA ASN A 33 3.93 5.30 5.83
C ASN A 33 4.61 4.27 4.91
N LEU A 34 5.04 4.68 3.71
CA LEU A 34 5.73 3.81 2.76
C LEU A 34 7.17 3.53 3.21
N MET A 35 7.92 4.56 3.64
CA MET A 35 9.26 4.42 4.20
C MET A 35 9.24 3.52 5.45
N MET A 36 8.27 3.75 6.34
CA MET A 36 8.07 2.92 7.52
C MET A 36 7.79 1.46 7.15
N ALA A 37 6.97 1.22 6.13
CA ALA A 37 6.67 -0.14 5.67
C ALA A 37 7.86 -0.86 5.04
N LYS A 38 8.71 -0.16 4.29
CA LYS A 38 9.95 -0.73 3.72
C LYS A 38 10.88 -1.28 4.80
N ASN A 39 10.91 -0.66 5.97
CA ASN A 39 11.71 -1.11 7.12
C ASN A 39 11.11 -2.34 7.84
N VAL A 40 9.83 -2.63 7.61
CA VAL A 40 9.12 -3.74 8.29
C VAL A 40 9.01 -4.98 7.39
N SER A 41 8.38 -4.86 6.23
CA SER A 41 8.25 -5.97 5.28
C SER A 41 7.75 -5.56 3.89
N ASN A 42 8.20 -6.26 2.86
CA ASN A 42 7.73 -6.10 1.48
C ASN A 42 6.20 -6.28 1.36
N ARG A 43 5.64 -7.18 2.19
CA ARG A 43 4.20 -7.43 2.21
C ARG A 43 3.40 -6.20 2.68
N LEU A 44 3.92 -5.46 3.66
CA LEU A 44 3.30 -4.23 4.11
C LEU A 44 3.41 -3.12 3.04
N VAL A 45 4.52 -3.06 2.31
CA VAL A 45 4.68 -2.17 1.15
C VAL A 45 3.61 -2.44 0.09
N TYR A 46 3.45 -3.71 -0.32
CA TYR A 46 2.39 -4.08 -1.28
C TYR A 46 1.00 -3.71 -0.78
N LEU A 47 0.72 -3.92 0.51
CA LEU A 47 -0.55 -3.60 1.13
C LEU A 47 -0.84 -2.09 1.12
N ILE A 48 0.10 -1.27 1.55
CA ILE A 48 -0.06 0.20 1.62
C ILE A 48 -0.30 0.77 0.22
N VAL A 49 0.49 0.34 -0.76
CA VAL A 49 0.29 0.76 -2.15
C VAL A 49 -1.06 0.26 -2.68
N ALA A 50 -1.46 -0.99 -2.43
CA ALA A 50 -2.77 -1.49 -2.83
C ALA A 50 -3.95 -0.81 -2.09
N ALA A 51 -3.68 -0.20 -0.94
CA ALA A 51 -4.63 0.60 -0.17
C ALA A 51 -4.77 2.04 -0.67
N GLY A 52 -3.99 2.43 -1.66
CA GLY A 52 -4.13 3.71 -2.33
C GLY A 52 -3.12 4.75 -1.87
N PHE A 53 -1.96 4.31 -1.37
CA PHE A 53 -0.84 5.23 -1.12
C PHE A 53 -0.47 5.95 -2.42
N ASP A 54 -0.36 7.27 -2.34
CA ASP A 54 -0.06 8.14 -3.45
C ASP A 54 1.44 8.08 -3.79
N LEU A 55 1.75 7.45 -4.92
CA LEU A 55 3.11 7.36 -5.44
C LEU A 55 3.48 8.55 -6.33
N THR A 56 2.52 9.42 -6.69
CA THR A 56 2.71 10.52 -7.64
C THR A 56 3.76 11.50 -7.12
N HIS A 57 3.59 11.94 -5.88
CA HIS A 57 4.46 12.89 -5.21
C HIS A 57 5.61 12.25 -4.43
N HIS A 58 5.62 10.92 -4.27
CA HIS A 58 6.66 10.24 -3.51
C HIS A 58 7.98 10.15 -4.32
N PRO A 59 9.12 10.63 -3.78
CA PRO A 59 10.42 10.54 -4.44
C PRO A 59 10.90 9.09 -4.45
N LEU A 60 11.12 8.52 -5.63
CA LEU A 60 11.69 7.17 -5.76
C LEU A 60 13.22 7.23 -5.60
N PRO A 61 13.86 6.17 -5.07
CA PRO A 61 15.29 6.17 -4.73
C PRO A 61 16.23 6.56 -5.87
N SER A 62 15.83 6.33 -7.14
CA SER A 62 16.66 6.65 -8.30
C SER A 62 16.73 8.14 -8.66
N GLN A 63 16.01 9.02 -7.96
CA GLN A 63 16.06 10.47 -8.21
C GLN A 63 16.89 11.26 -7.20
N VAL A 64 17.34 10.62 -6.10
CA VAL A 64 18.24 11.26 -5.14
C VAL A 64 19.67 10.97 -5.59
N GLY A 65 20.32 11.96 -6.20
CA GLY A 65 21.64 11.87 -6.80
C GLY A 65 22.76 11.56 -5.81
N SER A 66 22.90 10.29 -5.44
CA SER A 66 24.07 9.75 -4.77
C SER A 66 24.72 8.72 -5.68
N ASN A 67 26.00 8.95 -6.02
CA ASN A 67 26.91 8.13 -6.83
C ASN A 67 27.18 6.71 -6.29
N GLU A 68 26.27 6.16 -5.49
CA GLU A 68 26.35 4.78 -5.02
C GLU A 68 25.41 3.95 -5.88
N LEU A 69 25.98 2.96 -6.58
CA LEU A 69 25.28 1.91 -7.31
C LEU A 69 24.46 1.05 -6.32
N LYS A 70 23.39 1.61 -5.75
CA LYS A 70 22.41 0.83 -5.00
C LYS A 70 21.67 -0.01 -6.03
N VAL A 71 21.94 -1.31 -6.02
CA VAL A 71 21.14 -2.31 -6.72
C VAL A 71 19.70 -2.09 -6.28
N ASP A 72 18.84 -1.71 -7.22
CA ASP A 72 17.42 -1.56 -6.94
C ASP A 72 16.88 -2.89 -6.40
N SER A 73 16.19 -2.85 -5.27
CA SER A 73 15.50 -4.04 -4.79
C SER A 73 14.31 -4.35 -5.70
N GLU A 74 13.86 -5.60 -5.74
CA GLU A 74 12.64 -6.01 -6.46
C GLU A 74 11.43 -5.11 -6.14
N ILE A 75 11.36 -4.61 -4.90
CA ILE A 75 10.32 -3.67 -4.46
C ILE A 75 10.49 -2.30 -5.11
N ASP A 76 11.72 -1.82 -5.25
CA ASP A 76 11.98 -0.49 -5.84
C ASP A 76 11.63 -0.49 -7.32
N GLU A 77 11.95 -1.56 -8.06
CA GLU A 77 11.49 -1.75 -9.43
C GLU A 77 9.96 -1.84 -9.52
N TRP A 78 9.33 -2.59 -8.62
CA TRP A 78 7.88 -2.69 -8.56
C TRP A 78 7.19 -1.35 -8.23
N LEU A 79 7.75 -0.56 -7.31
CA LEU A 79 7.26 0.77 -6.97
C LEU A 79 7.41 1.74 -8.15
N LYS A 80 8.54 1.69 -8.87
CA LYS A 80 8.72 2.41 -10.14
C LYS A 80 7.63 2.02 -11.14
N TYR A 81 7.39 0.73 -11.33
CA TYR A 81 6.33 0.24 -12.22
C TYR A 81 4.96 0.78 -11.81
N MET A 82 4.60 0.68 -10.52
CA MET A 82 3.31 1.16 -10.01
C MET A 82 3.13 2.68 -10.08
N LYS A 83 4.22 3.45 -10.04
CA LYS A 83 4.18 4.92 -10.19
C LYS A 83 3.92 5.34 -11.64
N PHE A 84 4.58 4.69 -12.60
CA PHE A 84 4.56 5.11 -14.01
C PHE A 84 3.51 4.40 -14.86
N ASN A 85 2.86 3.35 -14.35
CA ASN A 85 1.84 2.59 -15.07
C ASN A 85 0.47 2.72 -14.39
N PRO A 86 -0.62 2.77 -15.17
CA PRO A 86 -1.96 2.79 -14.61
C PRO A 86 -2.25 1.49 -13.86
N ARG A 87 -2.99 1.60 -12.75
CA ARG A 87 -3.46 0.45 -11.98
C ARG A 87 -4.47 -0.37 -12.77
N ARG A 88 -4.55 -1.65 -12.45
CA ARG A 88 -5.59 -2.53 -12.99
C ARG A 88 -6.98 -2.03 -12.56
N LEU A 89 -7.96 -2.23 -13.43
CA LEU A 89 -9.35 -1.87 -13.14
C LEU A 89 -9.85 -2.53 -11.85
N THR A 90 -9.46 -3.77 -11.57
CA THR A 90 -9.82 -4.46 -10.33
C THR A 90 -9.33 -3.71 -9.09
N ASP A 91 -8.10 -3.18 -9.12
CA ASP A 91 -7.52 -2.45 -8.00
C ASP A 91 -8.22 -1.09 -7.81
N LEU A 92 -8.54 -0.40 -8.92
CA LEU A 92 -9.34 0.82 -8.89
C LEU A 92 -10.74 0.57 -8.30
N CYS A 93 -11.40 -0.52 -8.72
CA CYS A 93 -12.67 -0.95 -8.15
C CYS A 93 -12.55 -1.25 -6.65
N ARG A 94 -11.47 -1.92 -6.23
CA ARG A 94 -11.21 -2.19 -4.80
C ARG A 94 -11.17 -0.89 -4.00
N LEU A 95 -10.40 0.09 -4.46
CA LEU A 95 -10.25 1.39 -3.81
C LEU A 95 -11.59 2.12 -3.75
N LYS A 96 -12.31 2.19 -4.87
CA LYS A 96 -13.60 2.88 -4.91
C LYS A 96 -14.62 2.24 -3.98
N ILE A 97 -14.75 0.91 -3.98
CA ILE A 97 -15.66 0.19 -3.08
C ILE A 97 -15.29 0.44 -1.62
N ARG A 98 -14.01 0.31 -1.26
CA ARG A 98 -13.55 0.50 0.13
C ARG A 98 -13.71 1.95 0.61
N SER A 99 -13.53 2.95 -0.25
CA SER A 99 -13.75 4.35 0.09
C SER A 99 -15.19 4.65 0.54
N GLN A 100 -16.18 3.89 0.05
CA GLN A 100 -17.58 4.04 0.48
C GLN A 100 -17.83 3.48 1.89
N MET A 101 -16.95 2.61 2.39
CA MET A 101 -17.10 1.95 3.69
C MET A 101 -16.30 2.64 4.79
N GLY A 102 -15.16 3.24 4.44
CA GLY A 102 -14.23 3.87 5.39
C GLY A 102 -13.80 2.90 6.48
N ASN A 103 -13.76 3.38 7.72
CA ASN A 103 -13.38 2.62 8.92
C ASN A 103 -14.33 1.45 9.27
N ARG A 104 -15.47 1.31 8.58
CA ARG A 104 -16.43 0.20 8.77
C ARG A 104 -16.20 -0.96 7.80
N ALA A 105 -15.15 -0.92 6.98
CA ALA A 105 -14.89 -1.92 5.95
C ALA A 105 -14.88 -3.36 6.52
N LEU A 106 -14.28 -3.59 7.68
CA LEU A 106 -14.23 -4.91 8.32
C LEU A 106 -15.60 -5.46 8.73
N GLN A 107 -16.57 -4.59 9.00
CA GLN A 107 -17.92 -4.96 9.41
C GLN A 107 -18.85 -5.13 8.19
N VAL A 108 -18.71 -4.21 7.21
CA VAL A 108 -19.59 -4.15 6.04
C VAL A 108 -19.23 -5.21 4.99
N ILE A 109 -17.94 -5.45 4.71
CA ILE A 109 -17.55 -6.39 3.65
C ILE A 109 -18.10 -7.81 3.89
N PRO A 110 -18.04 -8.38 5.12
CA PRO A 110 -18.62 -9.69 5.40
C PRO A 110 -20.13 -9.78 5.11
N SER A 111 -20.88 -8.70 5.32
CA SER A 111 -22.34 -8.67 5.12
C SER A 111 -22.78 -8.50 3.66
N LEU A 112 -21.86 -8.19 2.73
CA LEU A 112 -22.19 -8.04 1.32
C LEU A 112 -22.62 -9.37 0.69
N GLN A 113 -23.62 -9.31 -0.19
CA GLN A 113 -24.07 -10.45 -1.00
C GLN A 113 -23.20 -10.63 -2.25
N ILE A 114 -21.91 -10.90 -2.04
CA ILE A 114 -20.93 -11.12 -3.11
C ILE A 114 -20.14 -12.41 -2.87
N PRO A 115 -19.53 -13.01 -3.90
CA PRO A 115 -18.65 -14.18 -3.76
C PRO A 115 -17.57 -14.01 -2.70
N GLN A 116 -17.24 -15.10 -2.01
CA GLN A 116 -16.23 -15.12 -0.94
C GLN A 116 -14.85 -14.65 -1.42
N SER A 117 -14.48 -14.96 -2.66
CA SER A 117 -13.25 -14.50 -3.29
C SER A 117 -13.19 -12.98 -3.41
N LEU A 118 -14.31 -12.32 -3.72
CA LEU A 118 -14.40 -10.86 -3.76
C LEU A 118 -14.37 -10.25 -2.35
N LYS A 119 -14.96 -10.91 -1.35
CA LYS A 119 -14.81 -10.48 0.05
C LYS A 119 -13.34 -10.52 0.49
N GLN A 120 -12.63 -11.61 0.19
CA GLN A 120 -11.20 -11.74 0.47
C GLN A 120 -10.36 -10.67 -0.24
N PHE A 121 -10.68 -10.41 -1.52
CA PHE A 121 -10.07 -9.35 -2.33
C PHE A 121 -10.29 -7.95 -1.72
N LEU A 122 -11.52 -7.63 -1.29
CA LEU A 122 -11.83 -6.34 -0.64
C LEU A 122 -11.20 -6.21 0.75
N LEU A 123 -10.89 -7.33 1.43
CA LEU A 123 -10.23 -7.38 2.73
C LEU A 123 -8.69 -7.44 2.64
N TYR A 124 -8.12 -7.26 1.45
CA TYR A 124 -6.68 -7.38 1.19
C TYR A 124 -6.05 -8.71 1.65
N ARG A 125 -6.85 -9.78 1.69
CA ARG A 125 -6.34 -11.11 2.08
C ARG A 125 -5.59 -11.80 0.95
N ASP A 126 -5.82 -11.36 -0.29
CA ASP A 126 -5.14 -11.85 -1.49
C ASP A 126 -3.72 -11.28 -1.66
N ILE A 127 -3.42 -10.14 -1.03
CA ILE A 127 -2.07 -9.52 -1.06
C ILE A 127 -1.04 -10.37 -0.30
N VAL A 128 -1.50 -11.14 0.70
CA VAL A 128 -0.65 -12.04 1.48
C VAL A 128 -0.20 -13.26 0.67
N THR A 129 -0.86 -13.53 -0.46
CA THR A 129 -0.65 -14.71 -1.31
C THR A 129 -0.15 -14.31 -2.70
N GLU A 130 1.17 -14.35 -2.91
CA GLU A 130 1.94 -14.51 -4.18
C GLU A 130 1.61 -13.63 -5.42
N LYS A 131 0.55 -12.83 -5.46
CA LYS A 131 0.09 -12.15 -6.68
C LYS A 131 0.82 -10.83 -6.98
N TYR A 132 1.55 -10.28 -6.01
CA TYR A 132 2.28 -9.01 -6.15
C TYR A 132 3.76 -9.19 -6.50
N THR A 133 4.27 -10.43 -6.51
CA THR A 133 5.69 -10.72 -6.81
C THR A 133 5.99 -10.80 -8.30
N LYS A 134 4.99 -10.88 -9.19
CA LYS A 134 5.20 -10.79 -10.64
C LYS A 134 4.08 -10.04 -11.35
N PRO A 135 4.38 -9.00 -12.15
CA PRO A 135 3.46 -8.51 -13.16
C PRO A 135 3.15 -9.68 -14.10
N ARG A 136 1.89 -10.13 -14.14
CA ARG A 136 1.43 -11.03 -15.22
C ARG A 136 1.46 -10.21 -16.51
N THR A 137 2.46 -10.48 -17.34
CA THR A 137 2.55 -10.10 -18.75
C THR A 137 1.45 -10.78 -19.56
#